data_AF-A0A969FXQ7-F1
#
_entry.id   AF-A0A969FXQ7-F1
#
_cell.length_a   1.000
_cell.length_b   1.000
_cell.length_c   1.000
_cell.angle_alpha   90.00
_cell.angle_beta   90.00
_cell.angle_gamma   90.00
#
_symmetry.space_group_name_H-M   'P 1'
#
loop_
_entity.id
_entity.type
_entity.pdbx_description
1 polymer ?
#
loop_
_entity_poly.entity_id
_entity_poly.type
_entity_poly.pdbx_seq_one_letter_code
_entity_poly.pdbx_strand_id
1 'polypeptide(L)'
;MHRFKSPHTVLFSRTAVPLPPGRRSRAMLAVTALLTFAALLLSLLLVEQGHAAGVVGDGTPASCTEQALRDALSDGGDVTFNCGDAHHTIVLSDDLEITDDTTIDGGGPSQGGRITLSGGGITRVFFVDYENRLTVRNLTIADGKEPGENGAGGAIYGDGRNVLTVENCILNNHDGTAGYVERSGGAIFTGDFSTLTIADSAFLNNRGINGGAINNQLSGLTITNSRFIENEALGGGSPDVRSGWGHGGGAVYIDGASEFHDDPTRGGQVIIRGSTFRGNTTAGQGGAIFSWVYPPDEVIIEETSFLENAVRVNLQGHAALGGGLYHGNGPLYVRNTTFADNLAERQGGAVWPDGNEPSFFTNVTFSGNRAITDAETAPAGWAGPLPEGAMPPILTAPSSITTLGTREGPSSLTRRTTTGER
;
A
#
# COMPACT_ATOMS: atom_id res chain seq x y z
N MET A 1 -69.62 -14.61 -63.93
CA MET A 1 -69.97 -13.41 -63.13
C MET A 1 -68.71 -13.03 -62.32
N HIS A 2 -67.77 -12.17 -62.68
CA HIS A 2 -67.70 -10.98 -63.54
C HIS A 2 -68.88 -10.00 -63.34
N ARG A 3 -68.62 -8.85 -62.71
CA ARG A 3 -68.56 -7.55 -63.41
C ARG A 3 -68.05 -6.41 -62.51
N PHE A 4 -67.06 -5.71 -63.09
CA PHE A 4 -66.64 -4.35 -62.82
C PHE A 4 -67.79 -3.34 -62.86
N LYS A 5 -67.61 -2.22 -62.14
CA LYS A 5 -67.82 -0.86 -62.66
C LYS A 5 -66.85 0.12 -61.98
N SER A 6 -65.94 0.66 -62.77
CA SER A 6 -65.19 1.91 -62.56
C SER A 6 -66.12 3.13 -62.81
N PRO A 7 -65.76 4.36 -62.38
CA PRO A 7 -64.92 5.23 -63.24
C PRO A 7 -63.94 6.22 -62.54
N HIS A 8 -62.81 6.48 -63.22
CA HIS A 8 -62.18 7.78 -63.54
C HIS A 8 -61.78 8.79 -62.43
N THR A 9 -60.47 8.97 -62.13
CA THR A 9 -59.51 10.04 -62.60
C THR A 9 -59.20 10.96 -61.40
N VAL A 10 -57.98 11.38 -61.01
CA VAL A 10 -56.94 12.19 -61.68
C VAL A 10 -55.62 12.07 -60.90
N LEU A 11 -54.49 11.93 -61.61
CA LEU A 11 -53.13 12.06 -61.06
C LEU A 11 -52.78 13.52 -60.70
N PHE A 12 -52.22 13.76 -59.52
CA PHE A 12 -51.29 14.87 -59.29
C PHE A 12 -50.04 14.36 -58.56
N SER A 13 -48.94 14.30 -59.31
CA SER A 13 -47.58 14.18 -58.78
C SER A 13 -47.21 15.47 -58.04
N ARG A 14 -46.94 15.38 -56.74
CA ARG A 14 -46.17 16.41 -56.01
C ARG A 14 -44.89 15.79 -55.47
N THR A 15 -43.81 16.12 -56.17
CA THR A 15 -42.42 15.98 -55.75
C THR A 15 -42.19 16.67 -54.41
N ALA A 16 -41.74 15.93 -53.40
CA ALA A 16 -41.18 16.50 -52.17
C ALA A 16 -39.81 17.12 -52.48
N VAL A 17 -39.67 18.42 -52.24
CA VAL A 17 -38.41 19.15 -52.34
C VAL A 17 -37.60 18.90 -51.04
N PRO A 18 -36.32 18.49 -51.10
CA PRO A 18 -35.49 18.38 -49.91
C PRO A 18 -35.12 19.76 -49.36
N LEU A 19 -35.19 19.94 -48.04
CA LEU A 19 -34.67 21.12 -47.34
C LEU A 19 -33.13 21.16 -47.39
N PRO A 20 -32.50 22.35 -47.54
CA PRO A 20 -31.05 22.47 -47.59
C PRO A 20 -30.40 22.23 -46.21
N PRO A 21 -29.16 21.72 -46.15
CA PRO A 21 -28.46 21.46 -44.89
C PRO A 21 -28.18 22.77 -44.14
N GLY A 22 -28.80 22.92 -42.97
CA GLY A 22 -28.72 24.10 -42.12
C GLY A 22 -27.35 24.25 -41.46
N ARG A 23 -26.85 25.50 -41.48
CA ARG A 23 -25.64 26.05 -40.82
C ARG A 23 -25.56 25.88 -39.29
N ARG A 24 -26.19 24.88 -38.68
CA ARG A 24 -26.24 24.72 -37.21
C ARG A 24 -24.98 24.08 -36.61
N SER A 25 -24.12 23.45 -37.40
CA SER A 25 -22.98 22.67 -36.87
C SER A 25 -21.75 23.50 -36.53
N ARG A 26 -21.56 24.70 -37.12
CA ARG A 26 -20.33 25.51 -36.89
C ARG A 26 -20.42 26.43 -35.67
N ALA A 27 -21.58 27.00 -35.38
CA ALA A 27 -21.77 27.86 -34.21
C ALA A 27 -21.75 27.05 -32.90
N MET A 28 -22.33 25.85 -32.90
CA MET A 28 -22.35 24.98 -31.73
C MET A 28 -20.96 24.39 -31.41
N LEU A 29 -20.16 24.06 -32.43
CA LEU A 29 -18.74 23.68 -32.27
C LEU A 29 -17.88 24.83 -31.75
N ALA A 30 -18.11 26.06 -32.22
CA ALA A 30 -17.36 27.23 -31.77
C ALA A 30 -17.64 27.58 -30.30
N VAL A 31 -18.88 27.41 -29.84
CA VAL A 31 -19.27 27.66 -28.44
C VAL A 31 -18.74 26.57 -27.50
N THR A 32 -18.74 25.30 -27.91
CA THR A 32 -18.12 24.21 -27.13
C THR A 32 -16.59 24.31 -27.11
N ALA A 33 -15.96 24.74 -28.21
CA ALA A 33 -14.54 25.03 -28.25
C ALA A 33 -14.18 26.23 -27.35
N LEU A 34 -15.00 27.29 -27.29
CA LEU A 34 -14.74 28.44 -26.42
C LEU A 34 -14.90 28.10 -24.93
N LEU A 35 -15.89 27.27 -24.57
CA LEU A 35 -16.12 26.84 -23.18
C LEU A 35 -15.06 25.85 -22.70
N THR A 36 -14.57 24.95 -23.56
CA THR A 36 -13.44 24.07 -23.24
C THR A 36 -12.13 24.82 -23.15
N PHE A 37 -11.91 25.84 -24.01
CA PHE A 37 -10.74 26.70 -23.90
C PHE A 37 -10.79 27.61 -22.67
N ALA A 38 -11.97 28.09 -22.27
CA ALA A 38 -12.17 28.83 -21.03
C ALA A 38 -11.98 27.95 -19.78
N ALA A 39 -12.44 26.70 -19.80
CA ALA A 39 -12.20 25.73 -18.73
C ALA A 39 -10.72 25.31 -18.65
N LEU A 40 -10.04 25.18 -19.79
CA LEU A 40 -8.60 24.93 -19.87
C LEU A 40 -7.78 26.15 -19.42
N LEU A 41 -8.21 27.38 -19.74
CA LEU A 41 -7.61 28.59 -19.20
C LEU A 41 -7.89 28.75 -17.70
N LEU A 42 -9.07 28.35 -17.22
CA LEU A 42 -9.43 28.39 -15.80
C LEU A 42 -8.67 27.33 -14.99
N SER A 43 -8.38 26.17 -15.59
CA SER A 43 -7.47 25.16 -15.01
C SER A 43 -6.00 25.57 -15.09
N LEU A 44 -5.61 26.44 -16.03
CA LEU A 44 -4.30 27.11 -16.07
C LEU A 44 -4.23 28.36 -15.15
N LEU A 45 -5.36 28.76 -14.55
CA LEU A 45 -5.46 29.88 -13.60
C LEU A 45 -5.72 29.43 -12.15
N LEU A 46 -5.75 28.12 -11.89
CA LEU A 46 -5.37 27.60 -10.59
C LEU A 46 -3.85 27.73 -10.49
N VAL A 47 -3.39 28.96 -10.29
CA VAL A 47 -2.16 29.18 -9.55
C VAL A 47 -2.45 28.53 -8.20
N GLU A 48 -1.96 27.31 -7.98
CA GLU A 48 -1.74 26.83 -6.62
C GLU A 48 -1.02 27.98 -5.94
N GLN A 49 -1.61 28.50 -4.86
CA GLN A 49 -0.94 29.53 -4.09
C GLN A 49 0.34 28.88 -3.59
N GLY A 50 1.46 29.17 -4.25
CA GLY A 50 2.76 28.75 -3.78
C GLY A 50 2.98 29.43 -2.45
N HIS A 51 2.72 28.71 -1.36
CA HIS A 51 3.12 29.09 -0.02
C HIS A 51 4.63 29.40 -0.05
N ALA A 52 5.06 30.38 0.77
CA ALA A 52 6.41 30.88 0.73
C ALA A 52 7.40 29.73 1.00
N ALA A 53 8.44 29.61 0.18
CA ALA A 53 9.45 28.58 0.37
C ALA A 53 10.27 28.86 1.64
N GLY A 54 10.35 27.90 2.56
CA GLY A 54 11.21 27.92 3.73
C GLY A 54 12.60 27.36 3.41
N VAL A 55 13.66 27.98 3.94
CA VAL A 55 15.03 27.43 3.86
C VAL A 55 15.58 27.25 5.27
N VAL A 56 15.92 26.01 5.60
CA VAL A 56 16.56 25.65 6.87
C VAL A 56 18.06 25.86 6.75
N GLY A 57 18.60 26.78 7.55
CA GLY A 57 20.03 27.06 7.63
C GLY A 57 20.57 28.08 6.62
N ASP A 58 21.84 28.45 6.78
CA ASP A 58 22.54 29.54 6.08
C ASP A 58 23.74 29.09 5.24
N GLY A 59 23.95 27.78 5.12
CA GLY A 59 25.09 27.15 4.45
C GLY A 59 26.05 26.46 5.40
N THR A 60 25.81 26.57 6.72
CA THR A 60 26.62 25.89 7.74
C THR A 60 25.82 24.79 8.45
N PRO A 61 26.41 23.64 8.81
CA PRO A 61 25.71 22.60 9.57
C PRO A 61 25.12 23.11 10.89
N ALA A 62 25.82 24.03 11.57
CA ALA A 62 25.39 24.58 12.85
C ALA A 62 24.11 25.44 12.76
N SER A 63 23.81 26.00 11.59
CA SER A 63 22.60 26.79 11.36
C SER A 63 21.34 25.94 11.18
N CYS A 64 21.50 24.68 10.81
CA CYS A 64 20.39 23.73 10.63
C CYS A 64 19.97 23.13 11.97
N THR A 65 19.23 23.92 12.73
CA THR A 65 18.69 23.54 14.04
C THR A 65 17.23 23.09 13.93
N GLU A 66 16.72 22.42 14.96
CA GLU A 66 15.29 22.14 15.09
C GLU A 66 14.45 23.42 15.02
N GLN A 67 14.90 24.51 15.67
CA GLN A 67 14.19 25.79 15.62
C GLN A 67 14.13 26.36 14.19
N ALA A 68 15.25 26.32 13.46
CA ALA A 68 15.28 26.79 12.07
C ALA A 68 14.36 25.96 11.16
N LEU A 69 14.21 24.66 11.44
CA LEU A 69 13.24 23.80 10.75
C LEU A 69 11.80 24.20 11.08
N ARG A 70 11.47 24.41 12.36
CA ARG A 70 10.13 24.86 12.78
C ARG A 70 9.77 26.22 12.20
N ASP A 71 10.72 27.15 12.18
CA ASP A 71 10.54 28.48 11.58
C ASP A 71 10.29 28.38 10.07
N ALA A 72 10.94 27.43 9.37
CA ALA A 72 10.73 27.22 7.94
C ALA A 72 9.40 26.54 7.60
N LEU A 73 8.80 25.81 8.56
CA LEU A 73 7.54 25.09 8.39
C LEU A 73 6.30 25.95 8.70
N SER A 74 6.45 27.11 9.34
CA SER A 74 5.33 27.84 9.97
C SER A 74 4.20 28.25 9.03
N ASP A 75 4.51 28.43 7.74
CA ASP A 75 3.57 28.92 6.72
C ASP A 75 3.32 27.86 5.63
N GLY A 76 3.72 26.61 5.86
CA GLY A 76 3.69 25.52 4.89
C GLY A 76 4.60 25.74 3.68
N GLY A 77 4.21 25.20 2.52
CA GLY A 77 4.92 25.37 1.25
C GLY A 77 6.18 24.52 1.09
N ASP A 78 7.08 24.99 0.22
CA ASP A 78 8.31 24.26 -0.12
C ASP A 78 9.42 24.54 0.89
N VAL A 79 9.75 23.55 1.71
CA VAL A 79 10.85 23.59 2.68
C VAL A 79 12.09 22.87 2.13
N THR A 80 13.23 23.56 2.12
CA THR A 80 14.52 23.03 1.67
C THR A 80 15.62 23.27 2.70
N PHE A 81 16.80 22.66 2.51
CA PHE A 81 17.89 22.73 3.47
C PHE A 81 19.18 23.29 2.86
N ASN A 82 19.80 24.22 3.58
CA ASN A 82 21.12 24.78 3.30
C ASN A 82 22.06 24.51 4.47
N CYS A 83 22.34 23.23 4.73
CA CYS A 83 23.17 22.77 5.85
C CYS A 83 24.64 22.53 5.48
N GLY A 84 25.05 22.88 4.26
CA GLY A 84 26.32 22.48 3.66
C GLY A 84 26.26 21.11 2.98
N ASP A 85 27.40 20.64 2.49
CA ASP A 85 27.47 19.44 1.61
C ASP A 85 27.47 18.09 2.36
N ALA A 86 27.78 18.12 3.67
CA ALA A 86 27.84 16.93 4.51
C ALA A 86 26.44 16.47 4.94
N HIS A 87 26.31 15.18 5.28
CA HIS A 87 25.10 14.69 5.92
C HIS A 87 24.89 15.41 7.26
N HIS A 88 23.64 15.78 7.52
CA HIS A 88 23.26 16.51 8.73
C HIS A 88 22.02 15.89 9.36
N THR A 89 22.06 15.71 10.68
CA THR A 89 20.94 15.18 11.46
C THR A 89 20.36 16.28 12.33
N ILE A 90 19.06 16.50 12.22
CA ILE A 90 18.26 17.32 13.12
C ILE A 90 17.49 16.35 14.03
N VAL A 91 17.84 16.33 15.31
CA VAL A 91 17.13 15.54 16.32
C VAL A 91 16.02 16.42 16.90
N LEU A 92 14.81 15.88 16.91
CA LEU A 92 13.61 16.57 17.34
C LEU A 92 13.35 16.33 18.83
N SER A 93 12.87 17.38 19.50
CA SER A 93 12.41 17.32 20.89
C SER A 93 10.90 17.08 21.00
N ASP A 94 10.16 17.40 19.94
CA ASP A 94 8.72 17.14 19.80
C ASP A 94 8.37 16.91 18.32
N ASP A 95 7.15 16.45 18.01
CA ASP A 95 6.74 16.29 16.62
C ASP A 95 6.67 17.61 15.84
N LEU A 96 6.79 17.50 14.52
CA LEU A 96 6.61 18.60 13.58
C LEU A 96 5.16 18.58 13.14
N GLU A 97 4.40 19.59 13.56
CA GLU A 97 3.01 19.77 13.18
C GLU A 97 2.91 20.37 11.77
N ILE A 98 2.15 19.73 10.89
CA ILE A 98 1.87 20.17 9.53
C ILE A 98 0.42 20.62 9.48
N THR A 99 0.22 21.93 9.64
CA THR A 99 -1.09 22.61 9.64
C THR A 99 -1.49 23.15 8.27
N ASP A 100 -0.54 23.20 7.34
CA ASP A 100 -0.69 23.73 6.00
C ASP A 100 0.02 22.82 4.99
N ASP A 101 -0.45 22.83 3.74
CA ASP A 101 0.13 22.03 2.66
C ASP A 101 1.63 22.27 2.51
N THR A 102 2.42 21.20 2.73
CA THR A 102 3.87 21.30 2.87
C THR A 102 4.60 20.26 2.02
N THR A 103 5.67 20.69 1.34
CA THR A 103 6.65 19.83 0.69
C THR A 103 8.00 20.03 1.34
N ILE A 104 8.62 18.97 1.84
CA ILE A 104 9.95 19.01 2.46
C ILE A 104 10.93 18.23 1.57
N ASP A 105 11.96 18.90 1.08
CA ASP A 105 13.01 18.32 0.24
C ASP A 105 14.37 18.40 0.93
N GLY A 106 14.87 17.25 1.39
CA GLY A 106 16.19 17.13 2.01
C GLY A 106 17.38 17.24 1.05
N GLY A 107 17.13 17.24 -0.26
CA GLY A 107 18.12 17.31 -1.32
C GLY A 107 19.17 16.20 -1.28
N GLY A 108 20.18 16.30 -2.15
CA GLY A 108 21.27 15.31 -2.25
C GLY A 108 21.08 14.29 -3.37
N PRO A 109 22.18 13.64 -3.81
CA PRO A 109 22.18 12.84 -5.04
C PRO A 109 21.71 11.39 -4.84
N SER A 110 21.49 10.95 -3.61
CA SER A 110 21.19 9.55 -3.26
C SER A 110 19.86 9.40 -2.53
N GLN A 111 19.32 8.18 -2.51
CA GLN A 111 18.16 7.83 -1.69
C GLN A 111 18.37 8.20 -0.22
N GLY A 112 17.35 8.79 0.40
CA GLY A 112 17.41 9.32 1.76
C GLY A 112 18.09 10.70 1.88
N GLY A 113 18.60 11.25 0.78
CA GLY A 113 19.21 12.58 0.71
C GLY A 113 20.32 12.86 1.71
N ARG A 114 20.58 14.16 1.98
CA ARG A 114 21.62 14.59 2.94
C ARG A 114 21.09 14.80 4.36
N ILE A 115 19.78 14.99 4.49
CA ILE A 115 19.17 15.44 5.73
C ILE A 115 18.49 14.27 6.41
N THR A 116 18.82 14.09 7.69
CA THR A 116 18.14 13.16 8.59
C THR A 116 17.28 13.94 9.57
N LEU A 117 15.99 13.65 9.61
CA LEU A 117 15.07 14.11 10.66
C LEU A 117 14.84 12.94 11.62
N SER A 118 15.32 13.07 12.86
CA SER A 118 15.28 11.99 13.84
C SER A 118 14.39 12.35 15.03
N GLY A 119 13.46 11.47 15.39
CA GLY A 119 12.66 11.59 16.62
C GLY A 119 13.42 11.20 17.90
N GLY A 120 14.71 10.84 17.78
CA GLY A 120 15.59 10.53 18.92
C GLY A 120 15.18 9.31 19.76
N GLY A 121 14.23 8.51 19.27
CA GLY A 121 13.61 7.40 20.00
C GLY A 121 12.62 7.84 21.08
N ILE A 122 12.20 9.11 21.09
CA ILE A 122 11.37 9.70 22.14
C ILE A 122 10.09 10.37 21.64
N THR A 123 10.06 10.81 20.38
CA THR A 123 8.89 11.51 19.81
C THR A 123 8.65 11.12 18.35
N ARG A 124 7.44 11.40 17.87
CA ARG A 124 7.05 11.24 16.46
C ARG A 124 7.78 12.30 15.63
N VAL A 125 8.00 12.03 14.34
CA VAL A 125 8.63 13.05 13.46
C VAL A 125 7.59 14.05 12.95
N PHE A 126 6.48 13.57 12.39
CA PHE A 126 5.44 14.41 11.77
C PHE A 126 4.05 14.06 12.28
N PHE A 127 3.30 15.10 12.67
CA PHE A 127 1.85 15.06 12.82
C PHE A 127 1.24 15.89 11.68
N VAL A 128 0.38 15.28 10.87
CA VAL A 128 -0.29 15.95 9.74
C VAL A 128 -1.74 16.16 10.11
N ASP A 129 -2.12 17.43 10.28
CA ASP A 129 -3.47 17.81 10.68
C ASP A 129 -4.49 17.48 9.57
N TYR A 130 -5.76 17.39 9.95
CA TYR A 130 -6.85 16.96 9.09
C TYR A 130 -6.92 17.72 7.76
N GLU A 131 -7.16 16.99 6.66
CA GLU A 131 -7.30 17.55 5.30
C GLU A 131 -6.04 18.27 4.73
N ASN A 132 -4.90 18.22 5.43
CA ASN A 132 -3.63 18.75 4.92
C ASN A 132 -2.81 17.77 4.09
N ARG A 133 -1.94 18.32 3.24
CA ARG A 133 -1.00 17.58 2.40
C ARG A 133 0.42 17.62 2.95
N LEU A 134 1.09 16.48 2.96
CA LEU A 134 2.52 16.39 3.24
C LEU A 134 3.22 15.62 2.12
N THR A 135 4.21 16.25 1.51
CA THR A 135 5.19 15.57 0.65
C THR A 135 6.55 15.60 1.32
N VAL A 136 7.15 14.43 1.55
CA VAL A 136 8.55 14.31 1.99
C VAL A 136 9.36 13.64 0.91
N ARG A 137 10.48 14.25 0.53
CA ARG A 137 11.37 13.69 -0.48
C ARG A 137 12.84 13.89 -0.17
N ASN A 138 13.65 12.95 -0.63
CA ASN A 138 15.11 12.98 -0.44
C ASN A 138 15.48 13.14 1.06
N LEU A 139 14.81 12.40 1.93
CA LEU A 139 15.00 12.49 3.38
C LEU A 139 15.27 11.14 4.00
N THR A 140 16.13 11.13 5.02
CA THR A 140 16.16 10.04 5.99
C THR A 140 15.30 10.47 7.16
N ILE A 141 14.26 9.71 7.46
CA ILE A 141 13.39 9.90 8.62
C ILE A 141 13.70 8.73 9.54
N ALA A 142 14.08 9.01 10.78
CA ALA A 142 14.65 7.99 11.64
C ALA A 142 14.18 8.08 13.10
N ASP A 143 14.24 6.96 13.81
CA ASP A 143 14.13 6.89 15.27
C ASP A 143 12.88 7.59 15.82
N GLY A 144 11.81 7.62 15.06
CA GLY A 144 10.55 8.22 15.46
C GLY A 144 9.77 7.28 16.36
N LYS A 145 9.21 7.78 17.45
CA LYS A 145 8.47 6.99 18.44
C LYS A 145 7.13 7.63 18.76
N GLU A 146 6.07 6.84 18.69
CA GLU A 146 4.75 7.30 19.08
C GLU A 146 4.72 7.73 20.57
N PRO A 147 4.22 8.95 20.89
CA PRO A 147 4.43 9.55 22.22
C PRO A 147 3.39 9.18 23.30
N GLY A 148 2.33 8.39 23.03
CA GLY A 148 1.22 8.21 23.98
C GLY A 148 0.39 6.93 23.85
N GLU A 149 -0.81 6.95 24.43
CA GLU A 149 -1.67 5.75 24.58
C GLU A 149 -2.68 5.57 23.44
N ASN A 150 -2.73 6.50 22.48
CA ASN A 150 -3.73 6.48 21.41
C ASN A 150 -3.26 5.80 20.12
N GLY A 151 -1.96 5.46 20.02
CA GLY A 151 -1.33 4.68 18.96
C GLY A 151 -1.34 5.35 17.58
N ALA A 152 -0.25 5.17 16.84
CA ALA A 152 0.01 5.90 15.59
C ALA A 152 1.34 5.47 14.96
N GLY A 153 1.61 6.02 13.76
CA GLY A 153 2.93 6.03 13.14
C GLY A 153 3.97 6.73 14.01
N GLY A 154 5.12 6.08 14.22
CA GLY A 154 6.28 6.68 14.88
C GLY A 154 6.99 7.71 14.01
N ALA A 155 6.87 7.64 12.68
CA ALA A 155 7.38 8.65 11.76
C ALA A 155 6.30 9.69 11.42
N ILE A 156 5.21 9.25 10.79
CA ILE A 156 4.15 10.11 10.25
C ILE A 156 2.81 9.62 10.78
N TYR A 157 2.06 10.53 11.38
CA TYR A 157 0.65 10.35 11.69
C TYR A 157 -0.17 11.31 10.83
N GLY A 158 -1.08 10.79 10.01
CA GLY A 158 -2.12 11.60 9.36
C GLY A 158 -3.43 11.49 10.12
N ASP A 159 -4.05 12.62 10.47
CA ASP A 159 -5.30 12.66 11.25
C ASP A 159 -6.57 12.40 10.44
N GLY A 160 -6.46 12.28 9.11
CA GLY A 160 -7.55 11.87 8.22
C GLY A 160 -7.73 12.81 7.04
N ARG A 161 -8.27 12.27 5.94
CA ARG A 161 -8.40 12.96 4.64
C ARG A 161 -7.12 13.63 4.14
N ASN A 162 -5.96 13.14 4.57
CA ASN A 162 -4.68 13.68 4.17
C ASN A 162 -4.28 13.21 2.79
N VAL A 163 -3.39 13.96 2.15
CA VAL A 163 -2.63 13.46 1.00
C VAL A 163 -1.17 13.39 1.38
N LEU A 164 -0.67 12.17 1.57
CA LEU A 164 0.68 11.89 2.02
C LEU A 164 1.50 11.32 0.88
N THR A 165 2.66 11.92 0.61
CA THR A 165 3.58 11.49 -0.45
C THR A 165 4.98 11.31 0.13
N VAL A 166 5.58 10.15 -0.10
CA VAL A 166 6.93 9.78 0.37
C VAL A 166 7.76 9.35 -0.84
N GLU A 167 8.76 10.14 -1.22
CA GLU A 167 9.54 9.93 -2.44
C GLU A 167 11.04 9.89 -2.18
N ASN A 168 11.73 8.85 -2.65
CA ASN A 168 13.18 8.74 -2.48
C ASN A 168 13.65 8.89 -1.01
N CYS A 169 12.86 8.39 -0.07
CA CYS A 169 13.12 8.50 1.36
C CYS A 169 13.60 7.18 1.97
N ILE A 170 14.27 7.28 3.12
CA ILE A 170 14.56 6.15 4.00
C ILE A 170 13.80 6.40 5.31
N LEU A 171 12.88 5.51 5.67
CA LEU A 171 12.17 5.51 6.95
C LEU A 171 12.68 4.34 7.78
N ASN A 172 13.46 4.64 8.81
CA ASN A 172 14.23 3.64 9.54
C ASN A 172 14.02 3.69 11.05
N ASN A 173 13.84 2.52 11.65
CA ASN A 173 13.82 2.34 13.10
C ASN A 173 12.72 3.15 13.80
N HIS A 174 11.51 3.18 13.23
CA HIS A 174 10.34 3.78 13.86
C HIS A 174 9.60 2.80 14.75
N ASP A 175 9.09 3.28 15.89
CA ASP A 175 8.33 2.49 16.86
C ASP A 175 6.96 3.11 17.12
N GLY A 176 5.92 2.49 16.56
CA GLY A 176 4.52 2.86 16.76
C GLY A 176 3.83 2.09 17.90
N THR A 177 4.55 1.28 18.68
CA THR A 177 3.91 0.28 19.55
C THR A 177 3.37 0.79 20.89
N ALA A 178 3.66 2.04 21.27
CA ALA A 178 3.36 2.54 22.62
C ALA A 178 1.86 2.68 22.90
N GLY A 179 1.04 2.98 21.89
CA GLY A 179 -0.40 3.14 22.06
C GLY A 179 -1.22 1.87 22.11
N TYR A 180 -0.65 0.70 21.79
CA TYR A 180 -1.33 -0.60 21.95
C TYR A 180 -2.72 -0.73 21.26
N VAL A 181 -3.07 0.14 20.33
CA VAL A 181 -4.33 0.10 19.58
C VAL A 181 -4.12 -0.38 18.15
N GLU A 182 -5.23 -0.65 17.48
CA GLU A 182 -5.26 -1.13 16.09
C GLU A 182 -4.52 -0.20 15.11
N ARG A 183 -4.54 1.11 15.36
CA ARG A 183 -4.00 2.19 14.51
C ARG A 183 -2.47 2.33 14.55
N SER A 184 -1.80 1.46 15.29
CA SER A 184 -0.38 1.58 15.58
C SER A 184 0.49 0.98 14.46
N GLY A 185 0.71 1.74 13.39
CA GLY A 185 1.72 1.44 12.36
C GLY A 185 3.12 1.84 12.82
N GLY A 186 4.18 1.13 12.43
CA GLY A 186 5.52 1.46 12.95
C GLY A 186 6.05 2.81 12.47
N ALA A 187 6.09 3.02 11.15
CA ALA A 187 6.51 4.29 10.57
C ALA A 187 5.32 5.21 10.28
N ILE A 188 4.34 4.73 9.50
CA ILE A 188 3.23 5.57 9.03
C ILE A 188 1.90 5.00 9.50
N PHE A 189 1.07 5.87 10.05
CA PHE A 189 -0.37 5.65 10.16
C PHE A 189 -1.09 6.63 9.23
N THR A 190 -1.95 6.12 8.36
CA THR A 190 -2.85 6.95 7.55
C THR A 190 -4.23 6.95 8.20
N GLY A 191 -4.64 8.10 8.72
CA GLY A 191 -6.00 8.30 9.19
C GLY A 191 -7.03 8.10 8.09
N ASP A 192 -8.27 7.85 8.50
CA ASP A 192 -9.36 7.45 7.61
C ASP A 192 -9.50 8.40 6.41
N PHE A 193 -9.82 7.82 5.24
CA PHE A 193 -10.15 8.55 4.00
C PHE A 193 -8.99 9.36 3.41
N SER A 194 -7.76 9.01 3.76
CA SER A 194 -6.55 9.61 3.24
C SER A 194 -6.10 8.94 1.94
N THR A 195 -5.05 9.49 1.35
CA THR A 195 -4.27 8.84 0.29
C THR A 195 -2.80 8.81 0.66
N LEU A 196 -2.15 7.66 0.47
CA LEU A 196 -0.72 7.48 0.68
C LEU A 196 -0.05 7.01 -0.60
N THR A 197 0.90 7.80 -1.08
CA THR A 197 1.76 7.47 -2.21
C THR A 197 3.20 7.32 -1.75
N ILE A 198 3.81 6.18 -2.10
CA ILE A 198 5.19 5.84 -1.79
C ILE A 198 5.91 5.50 -3.08
N ALA A 199 7.01 6.19 -3.36
CA ALA A 199 7.83 5.97 -4.53
C ALA A 199 9.32 5.92 -4.15
N ASP A 200 10.04 4.97 -4.75
CA ASP A 200 11.50 4.87 -4.69
C ASP A 200 12.06 4.94 -3.27
N SER A 201 11.35 4.39 -2.28
CA SER A 201 11.64 4.58 -0.85
C SER A 201 11.98 3.26 -0.14
N ALA A 202 12.61 3.37 1.03
CA ALA A 202 12.98 2.22 1.85
C ALA A 202 12.40 2.35 3.27
N PHE A 203 11.69 1.33 3.73
CA PHE A 203 11.14 1.18 5.07
C PHE A 203 11.89 0.04 5.77
N LEU A 204 12.71 0.40 6.76
CA LEU A 204 13.69 -0.48 7.37
C LEU A 204 13.45 -0.57 8.89
N ASN A 205 13.44 -1.78 9.44
CA ASN A 205 13.46 -2.00 10.90
C ASN A 205 12.34 -1.29 11.68
N ASN A 206 11.19 -1.07 11.04
CA ASN A 206 10.07 -0.40 11.71
C ASN A 206 9.25 -1.41 12.50
N ARG A 207 8.68 -0.96 13.61
CA ARG A 207 7.94 -1.81 14.54
C ARG A 207 6.58 -1.21 14.88
N GLY A 208 5.52 -1.95 14.60
CA GLY A 208 4.13 -1.54 14.85
C GLY A 208 3.32 -2.62 15.58
N ILE A 209 2.11 -2.30 16.01
CA ILE A 209 1.14 -3.33 16.42
C ILE A 209 0.58 -3.99 15.18
N ASN A 210 0.12 -3.18 14.22
CA ASN A 210 -0.41 -3.63 12.94
C ASN A 210 0.26 -2.82 11.83
N GLY A 211 0.88 -3.50 10.87
CA GLY A 211 1.72 -2.82 9.91
C GLY A 211 3.05 -2.43 10.55
N GLY A 212 4.06 -3.30 10.46
CA GLY A 212 5.36 -2.98 11.05
C GLY A 212 5.97 -1.70 10.48
N ALA A 213 5.67 -1.37 9.22
CA ALA A 213 5.98 -0.08 8.62
C ALA A 213 4.74 0.81 8.47
N ILE A 214 3.66 0.31 7.87
CA ILE A 214 2.51 1.12 7.45
C ILE A 214 1.22 0.50 7.94
N ASN A 215 0.40 1.33 8.58
CA ASN A 215 -1.00 1.03 8.86
C ASN A 215 -1.89 1.94 8.02
N ASN A 216 -2.69 1.35 7.13
CA ASN A 216 -3.53 2.05 6.18
C ASN A 216 -5.01 1.68 6.35
N GLN A 217 -5.80 2.61 6.89
CA GLN A 217 -7.24 2.42 7.14
C GLN A 217 -8.08 3.28 6.21
N LEU A 218 -9.05 2.65 5.53
CA LEU A 218 -10.06 3.26 4.66
C LEU A 218 -9.48 4.28 3.67
N SER A 219 -8.25 4.03 3.22
CA SER A 219 -7.40 5.00 2.52
C SER A 219 -6.80 4.38 1.27
N GLY A 220 -6.65 5.19 0.21
CA GLY A 220 -6.00 4.75 -1.01
C GLY A 220 -4.49 4.59 -0.80
N LEU A 221 -3.91 3.49 -1.29
CA LEU A 221 -2.50 3.19 -1.11
C LEU A 221 -1.82 2.86 -2.44
N THR A 222 -0.76 3.59 -2.76
CA THR A 222 0.12 3.30 -3.90
C THR A 222 1.56 3.17 -3.44
N ILE A 223 2.19 2.02 -3.72
CA ILE A 223 3.59 1.73 -3.44
C ILE A 223 4.29 1.36 -4.74
N THR A 224 5.35 2.08 -5.09
CA THR A 224 6.12 1.83 -6.32
C THR A 224 7.61 1.81 -6.03
N ASN A 225 8.33 0.87 -6.66
CA ASN A 225 9.80 0.79 -6.65
C ASN A 225 10.43 0.86 -5.25
N SER A 226 9.75 0.32 -4.24
CA SER A 226 10.10 0.54 -2.84
C SER A 226 10.51 -0.76 -2.14
N ARG A 227 11.19 -0.61 -1.00
CA ARG A 227 11.77 -1.71 -0.22
C ARG A 227 11.21 -1.69 1.19
N PHE A 228 10.67 -2.82 1.65
CA PHE A 228 10.20 -3.03 3.02
C PHE A 228 11.01 -4.18 3.61
N ILE A 229 11.95 -3.85 4.49
CA ILE A 229 12.96 -4.80 4.99
C ILE A 229 12.93 -4.85 6.50
N GLU A 230 12.84 -6.06 7.04
CA GLU A 230 12.99 -6.34 8.48
C GLU A 230 12.01 -5.53 9.36
N ASN A 231 10.82 -5.24 8.85
CA ASN A 231 9.76 -4.62 9.63
C ASN A 231 9.03 -5.69 10.47
N GLU A 232 8.60 -5.33 11.67
CA GLU A 232 7.92 -6.23 12.61
C GLU A 232 6.54 -5.67 13.01
N ALA A 233 5.50 -6.47 12.84
CA ALA A 233 4.22 -6.25 13.49
C ALA A 233 4.05 -7.22 14.68
N LEU A 234 3.67 -6.69 15.84
CA LEU A 234 3.37 -7.50 17.03
C LEU A 234 1.99 -8.19 16.95
N GLY A 235 1.19 -7.80 15.96
CA GLY A 235 -0.12 -8.29 15.55
C GLY A 235 -1.14 -8.45 16.68
N GLY A 236 -1.92 -7.39 16.89
CA GLY A 236 -3.04 -7.33 17.84
C GLY A 236 -2.71 -7.66 19.30
N GLY A 237 -1.42 -7.76 19.65
CA GLY A 237 -0.93 -8.31 20.90
C GLY A 237 -0.57 -7.27 21.95
N SER A 238 -1.44 -6.30 22.25
CA SER A 238 -1.44 -5.75 23.62
C SER A 238 -2.20 -6.72 24.52
N PRO A 239 -1.75 -6.96 25.77
CA PRO A 239 -2.56 -7.63 26.79
C PRO A 239 -3.94 -6.98 26.98
N ASP A 240 -4.11 -5.71 26.56
CA ASP A 240 -5.32 -4.90 26.73
C ASP A 240 -6.20 -4.78 25.46
N VAL A 241 -5.84 -5.36 24.30
CA VAL A 241 -6.73 -5.35 23.13
C VAL A 241 -7.90 -6.31 23.39
N ARG A 242 -9.04 -5.75 23.85
CA ARG A 242 -10.31 -6.45 24.10
C ARG A 242 -11.06 -6.85 22.82
N SER A 243 -10.58 -6.46 21.64
CA SER A 243 -11.16 -6.83 20.36
C SER A 243 -10.47 -8.08 19.82
N GLY A 244 -11.21 -9.19 19.73
CA GLY A 244 -10.76 -10.47 19.21
C GLY A 244 -10.47 -10.49 17.69
N TRP A 245 -9.89 -9.43 17.15
CA TRP A 245 -9.54 -9.31 15.74
C TRP A 245 -8.02 -9.36 15.58
N GLY A 246 -7.55 -10.36 14.85
CA GLY A 246 -6.14 -10.64 14.63
C GLY A 246 -5.56 -9.81 13.52
N HIS A 247 -5.22 -8.57 13.83
CA HIS A 247 -4.63 -7.67 12.86
C HIS A 247 -3.12 -7.98 12.68
N GLY A 248 -2.60 -7.76 11.48
CA GLY A 248 -1.30 -8.29 11.05
C GLY A 248 -0.57 -7.40 10.05
N GLY A 249 0.30 -7.97 9.20
CA GLY A 249 1.07 -7.21 8.21
C GLY A 249 2.43 -6.77 8.71
N GLY A 250 3.46 -7.58 8.47
CA GLY A 250 4.79 -7.33 9.05
C GLY A 250 5.44 -6.07 8.51
N ALA A 251 5.10 -5.69 7.29
CA ALA A 251 5.37 -4.39 6.72
C ALA A 251 4.09 -3.55 6.64
N VAL A 252 3.03 -4.06 5.99
CA VAL A 252 1.87 -3.25 5.62
C VAL A 252 0.58 -3.91 6.12
N TYR A 253 -0.22 -3.14 6.83
CA TYR A 253 -1.59 -3.46 7.21
C TYR A 253 -2.55 -2.59 6.42
N ILE A 254 -3.56 -3.22 5.81
CA ILE A 254 -4.62 -2.55 5.05
C ILE A 254 -5.97 -3.01 5.61
N ASP A 255 -6.82 -2.04 5.93
CA ASP A 255 -8.23 -2.22 6.27
C ASP A 255 -9.10 -1.24 5.47
N GLY A 256 -9.58 -1.70 4.31
CA GLY A 256 -10.24 -0.89 3.30
C GLY A 256 -9.29 -0.02 2.48
N ALA A 257 -9.75 0.39 1.31
CA ALA A 257 -9.00 1.21 0.36
C ALA A 257 -9.70 2.53 0.00
N SER A 258 -10.89 2.79 0.55
CA SER A 258 -11.66 4.00 0.26
C SER A 258 -12.63 4.43 1.37
N GLU A 259 -13.11 5.67 1.27
CA GLU A 259 -14.21 6.19 2.08
C GLU A 259 -15.58 5.57 1.75
N PHE A 260 -15.67 4.82 0.65
CA PHE A 260 -16.92 4.35 0.06
C PHE A 260 -17.20 2.86 0.34
N HIS A 261 -16.77 2.35 1.50
CA HIS A 261 -16.89 0.92 1.86
C HIS A 261 -18.33 0.35 1.84
N ASP A 262 -19.36 1.22 1.95
CA ASP A 262 -20.77 0.84 1.86
C ASP A 262 -21.40 1.11 0.46
N ASP A 263 -20.65 1.68 -0.48
CA ASP A 263 -21.14 2.01 -1.82
C ASP A 263 -20.69 0.94 -2.85
N PRO A 264 -21.61 0.13 -3.38
CA PRO A 264 -21.26 -0.95 -4.30
C PRO A 264 -20.81 -0.46 -5.69
N THR A 265 -20.76 0.85 -5.93
CA THR A 265 -20.42 1.46 -7.22
C THR A 265 -19.12 2.25 -7.22
N ARG A 266 -18.54 2.52 -6.03
CA ARG A 266 -17.33 3.33 -5.87
C ARG A 266 -16.39 2.62 -4.91
N GLY A 267 -15.21 2.26 -5.40
CA GLY A 267 -14.18 1.55 -4.62
C GLY A 267 -12.84 2.24 -4.78
N GLY A 268 -11.95 1.93 -3.86
CA GLY A 268 -10.56 2.34 -3.85
C GLY A 268 -9.64 1.29 -4.43
N GLN A 269 -8.37 1.65 -4.52
CA GLN A 269 -7.34 0.75 -5.00
C GLN A 269 -6.18 0.73 -4.01
N VAL A 270 -5.67 -0.47 -3.78
CA VAL A 270 -4.32 -0.68 -3.28
C VAL A 270 -3.45 -1.15 -4.43
N ILE A 271 -2.41 -0.39 -4.74
CA ILE A 271 -1.50 -0.67 -5.84
C ILE A 271 -0.09 -0.86 -5.29
N ILE A 272 0.53 -1.99 -5.59
CA ILE A 272 1.91 -2.29 -5.21
C ILE A 272 2.66 -2.76 -6.47
N ARG A 273 3.68 -2.00 -6.89
CA ARG A 273 4.43 -2.30 -8.11
C ARG A 273 5.94 -2.22 -7.93
N GLY A 274 6.69 -3.08 -8.61
CA GLY A 274 8.15 -2.98 -8.69
C GLY A 274 8.87 -3.05 -7.34
N SER A 275 8.23 -3.60 -6.30
CA SER A 275 8.64 -3.44 -4.91
C SER A 275 9.19 -4.74 -4.31
N THR A 276 9.89 -4.64 -3.18
CA THR A 276 10.44 -5.81 -2.46
C THR A 276 10.04 -5.77 -0.99
N PHE A 277 9.45 -6.85 -0.51
CA PHE A 277 9.15 -7.11 0.89
C PHE A 277 10.03 -8.26 1.36
N ARG A 278 11.03 -7.98 2.21
CA ARG A 278 12.01 -8.97 2.64
C ARG A 278 12.14 -9.05 4.16
N GLY A 279 12.10 -10.26 4.71
CA GLY A 279 12.41 -10.49 6.12
C GLY A 279 11.44 -9.82 7.09
N ASN A 280 10.25 -9.43 6.63
CA ASN A 280 9.25 -8.82 7.50
C ASN A 280 8.59 -9.92 8.34
N THR A 281 8.22 -9.58 9.57
CA THR A 281 7.67 -10.55 10.52
C THR A 281 6.38 -10.07 11.16
N THR A 282 5.49 -11.01 11.46
CA THR A 282 4.24 -10.71 12.18
C THR A 282 3.89 -11.79 13.18
N ALA A 283 3.48 -11.40 14.38
CA ALA A 283 2.72 -12.28 15.26
C ALA A 283 1.23 -12.10 14.98
N GLY A 284 0.62 -12.87 14.10
CA GLY A 284 -0.75 -12.63 13.63
C GLY A 284 -0.98 -13.20 12.24
N GLN A 285 -1.28 -12.34 11.26
CA GLN A 285 -1.56 -12.73 9.87
C GLN A 285 -0.73 -11.87 8.92
N GLY A 286 -0.39 -12.38 7.73
CA GLY A 286 0.31 -11.62 6.69
C GLY A 286 1.74 -11.24 7.08
N GLY A 287 2.70 -12.14 6.84
CA GLY A 287 4.08 -11.93 7.30
C GLY A 287 4.75 -10.70 6.67
N ALA A 288 4.41 -10.32 5.45
CA ALA A 288 4.71 -8.98 4.92
C ALA A 288 3.47 -8.08 4.87
N ILE A 289 2.41 -8.57 4.26
CA ILE A 289 1.20 -7.76 4.04
C ILE A 289 -0.01 -8.51 4.59
N PHE A 290 -0.78 -7.79 5.40
CA PHE A 290 -2.16 -8.14 5.69
C PHE A 290 -3.06 -7.15 4.94
N SER A 291 -4.06 -7.68 4.25
CA SER A 291 -5.04 -6.88 3.54
C SER A 291 -6.44 -7.42 3.78
N TRP A 292 -7.32 -6.56 4.25
CA TRP A 292 -8.76 -6.75 4.26
C TRP A 292 -9.37 -5.55 3.56
N VAL A 293 -10.07 -5.74 2.45
CA VAL A 293 -10.67 -4.62 1.70
C VAL A 293 -12.18 -4.79 1.59
N TYR A 294 -12.91 -3.74 1.22
CA TYR A 294 -14.37 -3.77 1.14
C TYR A 294 -14.81 -3.60 -0.32
N PRO A 295 -15.51 -4.57 -0.94
CA PRO A 295 -15.90 -4.44 -2.33
C PRO A 295 -16.74 -3.17 -2.53
N PRO A 296 -16.48 -2.38 -3.58
CA PRO A 296 -15.74 -2.74 -4.79
C PRO A 296 -14.24 -2.34 -4.78
N ASP A 297 -13.63 -2.14 -3.61
CA ASP A 297 -12.17 -1.97 -3.49
C ASP A 297 -11.41 -3.13 -4.14
N GLU A 298 -10.23 -2.86 -4.69
CA GLU A 298 -9.37 -3.90 -5.27
C GLU A 298 -7.89 -3.78 -4.87
N VAL A 299 -7.20 -4.92 -4.83
CA VAL A 299 -5.77 -4.99 -4.54
C VAL A 299 -5.02 -5.50 -5.76
N ILE A 300 -4.05 -4.72 -6.22
CA ILE A 300 -3.23 -5.00 -7.40
C ILE A 300 -1.76 -5.04 -6.99
N ILE A 301 -1.12 -6.19 -7.19
CA ILE A 301 0.30 -6.42 -6.89
C ILE A 301 1.00 -6.90 -8.16
N GLU A 302 1.96 -6.12 -8.65
CA GLU A 302 2.64 -6.40 -9.91
C GLU A 302 4.16 -6.26 -9.75
N GLU A 303 4.93 -7.11 -10.43
CA GLU A 303 6.40 -6.95 -10.52
C GLU A 303 7.09 -6.86 -9.14
N THR A 304 6.55 -7.58 -8.16
CA THR A 304 6.93 -7.45 -6.75
C THR A 304 7.57 -8.74 -6.25
N SER A 305 8.42 -8.64 -5.22
CA SER A 305 9.06 -9.81 -4.58
C SER A 305 8.75 -9.85 -3.09
N PHE A 306 8.22 -10.97 -2.61
CA PHE A 306 8.01 -11.30 -1.20
C PHE A 306 9.00 -12.40 -0.81
N LEU A 307 10.03 -12.03 -0.06
CA LEU A 307 11.18 -12.88 0.23
C LEU A 307 11.32 -13.07 1.74
N GLU A 308 11.44 -14.30 2.22
CA GLU A 308 11.86 -14.58 3.61
C GLU A 308 10.96 -13.92 4.68
N ASN A 309 9.69 -13.62 4.36
CA ASN A 309 8.77 -13.04 5.33
C ASN A 309 8.17 -14.15 6.19
N ALA A 310 7.86 -13.86 7.45
CA ALA A 310 7.42 -14.87 8.40
C ALA A 310 6.20 -14.43 9.21
N VAL A 311 5.27 -15.34 9.41
CA VAL A 311 4.14 -15.15 10.32
C VAL A 311 4.11 -16.24 11.40
N ARG A 312 3.95 -15.80 12.65
CA ARG A 312 3.85 -16.65 13.85
C ARG A 312 2.52 -16.45 14.57
N VAL A 313 2.13 -17.43 15.39
CA VAL A 313 0.92 -17.37 16.20
C VAL A 313 1.09 -16.25 17.23
N ASN A 314 0.06 -15.42 17.38
CA ASN A 314 0.05 -14.34 18.37
C ASN A 314 -0.40 -14.85 19.76
N LEU A 315 -0.33 -13.97 20.77
CA LEU A 315 -0.70 -14.33 22.15
C LEU A 315 -2.18 -14.72 22.31
N GLN A 316 -3.04 -14.26 21.41
CA GLN A 316 -4.48 -14.55 21.36
C GLN A 316 -4.78 -15.87 20.63
N GLY A 317 -3.77 -16.57 20.10
CA GLY A 317 -3.93 -17.84 19.42
C GLY A 317 -4.45 -17.74 17.98
N HIS A 318 -4.47 -16.53 17.40
CA HIS A 318 -4.87 -16.30 16.01
C HIS A 318 -4.00 -17.10 15.04
N ALA A 319 -4.60 -17.48 13.92
CA ALA A 319 -3.97 -18.34 12.95
C ALA A 319 -2.87 -17.58 12.20
N ALA A 320 -1.64 -18.10 12.27
CA ALA A 320 -0.47 -17.63 11.54
C ALA A 320 -0.60 -17.95 10.04
N LEU A 321 -1.33 -17.10 9.31
CA LEU A 321 -1.73 -17.32 7.92
C LEU A 321 -1.03 -16.33 6.98
N GLY A 322 -0.60 -16.81 5.81
CA GLY A 322 -0.07 -15.93 4.75
C GLY A 322 1.35 -15.44 5.04
N GLY A 323 2.36 -16.29 4.94
CA GLY A 323 3.74 -15.94 5.29
C GLY A 323 4.31 -14.76 4.50
N GLY A 324 3.91 -14.59 3.25
CA GLY A 324 4.14 -13.35 2.48
C GLY A 324 2.92 -12.42 2.54
N LEU A 325 1.76 -12.91 2.10
CA LEU A 325 0.54 -12.12 1.94
C LEU A 325 -0.67 -12.83 2.56
N TYR A 326 -1.42 -12.11 3.38
CA TYR A 326 -2.80 -12.41 3.69
C TYR A 326 -3.68 -11.40 2.97
N HIS A 327 -4.72 -11.87 2.28
CA HIS A 327 -5.69 -10.99 1.63
C HIS A 327 -7.10 -11.51 1.85
N GLY A 328 -8.05 -10.62 2.18
CA GLY A 328 -9.43 -10.97 2.43
C GLY A 328 -10.44 -9.96 1.87
N ASN A 329 -11.65 -10.46 1.64
CA ASN A 329 -12.89 -9.70 1.44
C ASN A 329 -12.94 -8.81 0.18
N GLY A 330 -12.02 -8.95 -0.79
CA GLY A 330 -12.11 -8.27 -2.07
C GLY A 330 -11.37 -8.98 -3.21
N PRO A 331 -11.45 -8.46 -4.43
CA PRO A 331 -10.66 -8.95 -5.54
C PRO A 331 -9.16 -8.67 -5.37
N LEU A 332 -8.35 -9.69 -5.66
CA LEU A 332 -6.89 -9.62 -5.66
C LEU A 332 -6.33 -9.96 -7.04
N TYR A 333 -5.45 -9.12 -7.55
CA TYR A 333 -4.72 -9.35 -8.79
C TYR A 333 -3.22 -9.37 -8.53
N VAL A 334 -2.58 -10.51 -8.74
CA VAL A 334 -1.13 -10.68 -8.59
C VAL A 334 -0.52 -11.06 -9.92
N ARG A 335 0.42 -10.24 -10.41
CA ARG A 335 1.07 -10.45 -11.70
C ARG A 335 2.59 -10.33 -11.62
N ASN A 336 3.32 -11.14 -12.39
CA ASN A 336 4.77 -11.01 -12.54
C ASN A 336 5.52 -10.95 -11.19
N THR A 337 5.05 -11.69 -10.19
CA THR A 337 5.46 -11.54 -8.78
C THR A 337 6.11 -12.82 -8.29
N THR A 338 7.06 -12.69 -7.36
CA THR A 338 7.74 -13.84 -6.73
C THR A 338 7.42 -13.88 -5.24
N PHE A 339 7.02 -15.05 -4.75
CA PHE A 339 6.99 -15.40 -3.33
C PHE A 339 8.05 -16.47 -3.08
N ALA A 340 9.12 -16.14 -2.35
CA ALA A 340 10.19 -17.07 -2.03
C ALA A 340 10.51 -17.13 -0.54
N ASP A 341 10.71 -18.35 -0.04
CA ASP A 341 11.20 -18.65 1.31
C ASP A 341 10.38 -18.00 2.44
N ASN A 342 9.10 -17.71 2.18
CA ASN A 342 8.19 -17.19 3.19
C ASN A 342 7.70 -18.32 4.12
N LEU A 343 7.47 -18.00 5.38
CA LEU A 343 7.12 -18.97 6.42
C LEU A 343 5.81 -18.58 7.11
N ALA A 344 4.92 -19.56 7.28
CA ALA A 344 3.76 -19.44 8.14
C ALA A 344 3.77 -20.55 9.19
N GLU A 345 3.57 -20.22 10.47
CA GLU A 345 3.46 -21.26 11.50
C GLU A 345 2.20 -22.13 11.32
N ARG A 346 1.16 -21.63 10.66
CA ARG A 346 -0.03 -22.42 10.29
C ARG A 346 -0.10 -22.64 8.78
N GLN A 347 -0.90 -21.88 8.04
CA GLN A 347 -1.21 -22.17 6.64
C GLN A 347 -0.85 -21.01 5.70
N GLY A 348 -0.75 -21.31 4.40
CA GLY A 348 -0.44 -20.29 3.40
C GLY A 348 0.96 -19.70 3.59
N GLY A 349 2.00 -20.53 3.70
CA GLY A 349 3.40 -20.10 3.77
C GLY A 349 3.81 -18.96 2.81
N ALA A 350 3.21 -18.86 1.62
CA ALA A 350 3.35 -17.74 0.70
C ALA A 350 2.15 -16.79 0.78
N VAL A 351 0.99 -17.27 0.35
CA VAL A 351 -0.23 -16.46 0.23
C VAL A 351 -1.40 -17.20 0.87
N TRP A 352 -2.20 -16.46 1.62
CA TRP A 352 -3.50 -16.88 2.11
C TRP A 352 -4.60 -15.95 1.54
N PRO A 353 -5.33 -16.39 0.50
CA PRO A 353 -6.53 -15.71 0.04
C PRO A 353 -7.73 -16.16 0.90
N ASP A 354 -8.34 -15.22 1.61
CA ASP A 354 -9.50 -15.40 2.46
C ASP A 354 -10.76 -14.77 1.83
N GLY A 355 -11.91 -15.38 2.07
CA GLY A 355 -13.20 -14.93 1.53
C GLY A 355 -13.57 -15.53 0.17
N ASN A 356 -14.68 -15.04 -0.38
CA ASN A 356 -15.33 -15.60 -1.57
C ASN A 356 -15.04 -14.82 -2.86
N GLU A 357 -14.32 -13.70 -2.77
CA GLU A 357 -13.99 -12.85 -3.90
C GLU A 357 -12.83 -13.43 -4.72
N PRO A 358 -12.80 -13.18 -6.05
CA PRO A 358 -11.84 -13.84 -6.91
C PRO A 358 -10.42 -13.29 -6.71
N SER A 359 -9.46 -14.21 -6.56
CA SER A 359 -8.04 -13.90 -6.60
C SER A 359 -7.42 -14.44 -7.89
N PHE A 360 -6.74 -13.57 -8.64
CA PHE A 360 -6.11 -13.88 -9.93
C PHE A 360 -4.59 -13.82 -9.82
N PHE A 361 -3.92 -14.91 -10.19
CA PHE A 361 -2.47 -15.02 -10.21
C PHE A 361 -1.99 -15.30 -11.63
N THR A 362 -1.21 -14.39 -12.23
CA THR A 362 -0.67 -14.54 -13.59
C THR A 362 0.84 -14.37 -13.58
N ASN A 363 1.58 -15.35 -14.11
CA ASN A 363 3.05 -15.31 -14.11
C ASN A 363 3.65 -15.08 -12.71
N VAL A 364 3.22 -15.92 -11.75
CA VAL A 364 3.66 -15.84 -10.34
C VAL A 364 4.55 -17.04 -10.03
N THR A 365 5.68 -16.78 -9.36
CA THR A 365 6.63 -17.80 -8.90
C THR A 365 6.48 -18.05 -7.41
N PHE A 366 6.33 -19.31 -7.01
CA PHE A 366 6.35 -19.75 -5.62
C PHE A 366 7.52 -20.70 -5.40
N SER A 367 8.47 -20.35 -4.53
CA SER A 367 9.67 -21.16 -4.26
C SER A 367 9.98 -21.23 -2.76
N GLY A 368 10.24 -22.42 -2.21
CA GLY A 368 10.76 -22.54 -0.85
C GLY A 368 9.85 -22.09 0.30
N ASN A 369 8.62 -21.64 0.02
CA ASN A 369 7.67 -21.19 1.04
C ASN A 369 7.16 -22.37 1.88
N ARG A 370 6.93 -22.16 3.19
CA ARG A 370 6.63 -23.25 4.15
C ARG A 370 5.50 -22.89 5.10
N ALA A 371 4.73 -23.90 5.48
CA ALA A 371 3.72 -23.91 6.54
C ALA A 371 4.14 -24.93 7.61
N ILE A 372 4.14 -24.57 8.92
CA ILE A 372 4.65 -25.47 9.99
C ILE A 372 3.59 -26.44 10.50
N THR A 373 2.35 -26.00 10.75
CA THR A 373 1.30 -26.87 11.34
C THR A 373 0.16 -27.19 10.37
N ASP A 374 -0.05 -28.49 10.26
CA ASP A 374 -1.04 -29.27 9.53
C ASP A 374 -2.31 -29.48 10.37
N ALA A 375 -3.19 -28.47 10.45
CA ALA A 375 -4.54 -28.72 10.95
C ALA A 375 -5.44 -29.24 9.80
N GLU A 376 -5.81 -30.51 9.90
CA GLU A 376 -6.55 -31.38 8.95
C GLU A 376 -7.93 -30.88 8.43
N THR A 377 -8.32 -29.60 8.54
CA THR A 377 -9.68 -29.16 8.15
C THR A 377 -9.85 -27.77 7.55
N ALA A 378 -8.79 -27.00 7.28
CA ALA A 378 -8.93 -25.65 6.71
C ALA A 378 -8.51 -25.56 5.23
N PRO A 379 -9.20 -24.73 4.41
CA PRO A 379 -8.98 -24.64 2.96
C PRO A 379 -7.52 -24.30 2.65
N ALA A 380 -6.95 -24.96 1.63
CA ALA A 380 -5.53 -24.90 1.33
C ALA A 380 -5.10 -23.51 0.84
N GLY A 381 -4.38 -22.75 1.68
CA GLY A 381 -3.56 -21.61 1.24
C GLY A 381 -2.40 -22.08 0.36
N TRP A 382 -1.86 -21.20 -0.49
CA TRP A 382 -1.03 -21.53 -1.66
C TRP A 382 0.41 -21.97 -1.34
N ALA A 383 0.66 -22.44 -0.11
CA ALA A 383 1.95 -22.97 0.32
C ALA A 383 1.85 -24.08 1.40
N GLY A 384 0.76 -24.87 1.41
CA GLY A 384 0.69 -26.21 2.01
C GLY A 384 0.37 -27.28 0.95
N PRO A 385 0.64 -28.60 1.18
CA PRO A 385 0.39 -29.64 0.18
C PRO A 385 -1.11 -29.77 -0.15
N LEU A 386 -1.43 -29.91 -1.45
CA LEU A 386 -2.80 -30.07 -1.97
C LEU A 386 -3.45 -31.36 -1.41
N PRO A 387 -4.67 -31.34 -0.83
CA PRO A 387 -5.41 -32.55 -0.51
C PRO A 387 -5.88 -33.28 -1.79
N GLU A 388 -5.91 -34.60 -1.77
CA GLU A 388 -6.60 -35.39 -2.80
C GLU A 388 -8.11 -35.08 -2.72
N GLY A 389 -8.63 -34.32 -3.69
CA GLY A 389 -10.06 -34.05 -3.84
C GLY A 389 -10.57 -32.68 -3.37
N ALA A 390 -9.71 -31.75 -2.94
CA ALA A 390 -10.14 -30.36 -2.69
C ALA A 390 -10.22 -29.56 -4.00
N MET A 391 -11.36 -28.91 -4.26
CA MET A 391 -11.49 -28.02 -5.41
C MET A 391 -10.68 -26.73 -5.14
N PRO A 392 -9.72 -26.36 -6.02
CA PRO A 392 -9.00 -25.10 -5.89
C PRO A 392 -9.97 -23.91 -6.02
N PRO A 393 -9.63 -22.72 -5.47
CA PRO A 393 -10.31 -21.48 -5.85
C PRO A 393 -10.35 -21.38 -7.38
N ILE A 394 -11.48 -20.93 -7.92
CA ILE A 394 -11.78 -20.96 -9.36
C ILE A 394 -10.68 -20.22 -10.14
N LEU A 395 -9.77 -21.00 -10.71
CA LEU A 395 -8.78 -20.56 -11.68
C LEU A 395 -9.52 -20.22 -12.99
N THR A 396 -9.64 -18.94 -13.29
CA THR A 396 -9.86 -18.49 -14.68
C THR A 396 -8.50 -18.10 -15.26
N ALA A 397 -7.63 -19.09 -15.51
CA ALA A 397 -6.31 -18.83 -16.11
C ALA A 397 -6.40 -18.70 -17.64
N PRO A 398 -5.56 -17.85 -18.23
CA PRO A 398 -4.54 -18.38 -19.13
C PRO A 398 -3.13 -18.13 -18.55
N SER A 399 -2.30 -19.19 -18.56
CA SER A 399 -0.83 -19.27 -18.33
C SER A 399 -0.26 -19.47 -16.90
N SER A 400 0.24 -20.71 -16.69
CA SER A 400 1.36 -21.24 -15.87
C SER A 400 1.65 -20.67 -14.46
N ILE A 401 1.24 -21.43 -13.43
CA ILE A 401 1.89 -21.47 -12.10
C ILE A 401 3.08 -22.43 -12.19
N THR A 402 4.29 -22.01 -11.82
CA THR A 402 5.46 -22.90 -11.72
C THR A 402 5.78 -23.16 -10.27
N THR A 403 5.41 -24.32 -9.74
CA THR A 403 5.87 -24.84 -8.46
C THR A 403 7.12 -25.71 -8.70
N LEU A 404 8.29 -25.20 -8.34
CA LEU A 404 9.51 -26.02 -8.31
C LEU A 404 9.52 -26.82 -7.01
N GLY A 405 9.03 -28.06 -7.08
CA GLY A 405 9.11 -29.00 -5.96
C GLY A 405 10.55 -29.29 -5.58
N THR A 406 10.82 -29.35 -4.28
CA THR A 406 12.08 -29.86 -3.73
C THR A 406 12.27 -31.30 -4.18
N ARG A 407 13.29 -31.52 -5.03
CA ARG A 407 13.68 -32.84 -5.51
C ARG A 407 14.32 -33.61 -4.35
N GLU A 408 13.55 -34.43 -3.63
CA GLU A 408 14.14 -35.46 -2.77
C GLU A 408 14.82 -36.51 -3.66
N GLY A 409 16.15 -36.58 -3.59
CA GLY A 409 16.92 -37.65 -4.22
C GLY A 409 16.75 -38.96 -3.42
N PRO A 410 16.82 -40.14 -4.07
CA PRO A 410 16.66 -41.40 -3.38
C PRO A 410 17.87 -41.68 -2.49
N SER A 411 17.68 -41.68 -1.17
CA SER A 411 18.67 -42.16 -0.21
C SER A 411 18.68 -43.70 -0.19
N SER A 412 19.42 -44.30 -1.11
CA SER A 412 19.84 -45.70 -0.96
C SER A 412 20.96 -45.78 0.08
N LEU A 413 20.63 -46.15 1.32
CA LEU A 413 21.61 -46.56 2.33
C LEU A 413 21.35 -48.00 2.73
N THR A 414 22.03 -48.89 2.01
CA THR A 414 22.19 -50.31 2.33
C THR A 414 22.94 -50.43 3.65
N ARG A 415 22.26 -50.79 4.73
CA ARG A 415 22.91 -51.11 6.01
C ARG A 415 23.54 -52.51 5.90
N ARG A 416 24.84 -52.57 5.62
CA ARG A 416 25.68 -53.73 5.91
C ARG A 416 25.73 -53.92 7.43
N THR A 417 25.19 -55.03 7.93
CA THR A 417 25.52 -55.57 9.25
C THR A 417 26.54 -56.67 9.08
N THR A 418 27.78 -56.39 9.49
CA THR A 418 28.80 -57.39 9.82
C THR A 418 29.38 -57.05 11.18
N THR A 419 29.01 -57.81 12.20
CA THR A 419 29.88 -58.19 13.33
C THR A 419 29.57 -59.65 13.64
N GLY A 420 30.59 -60.50 13.50
CA GLY A 420 30.57 -61.90 13.93
C GLY A 420 31.09 -62.07 15.36
N GLU A 421 31.24 -63.35 15.72
CA GLU A 421 31.61 -63.96 17.02
C GLU A 421 30.39 -64.16 17.96
N ARG A 422 29.95 -65.38 18.28
CA ARG A 422 30.61 -66.71 18.33
C ARG A 422 29.91 -67.78 17.51
#